data_AF-A0A2H0WPC6-F1
#
_entry.id   AF-A0A2H0WPC6-F1
#
_cell.length_a   1.000
_cell.length_b   1.000
_cell.length_c   1.000
_cell.angle_alpha   90.00
_cell.angle_beta   90.00
_cell.angle_gamma   90.00
#
_symmetry.space_group_name_H-M   'P 1'
#
loop_
_entity.id
_entity.type
_entity.pdbx_description
1 polymer ?
#
loop_
_entity_poly.entity_id
_entity_poly.type
_entity_poly.pdbx_seq_one_letter_code
_entity_poly.pdbx_strand_id
1 'polypeptide(L)'
;MVRHDDVTGEMLQTPFYTAASLNVCWEITTPTETALEVSIFYKDVSGNYKIARGAYDAYAVRRGSNSFADVDAGTCADLGRKKTLVWADFNIYPNPPTSDIILFLRLKPLYNINNPIKIGVVGLGGSGGTLPSQGACFESTATLTTSGITRRVRQCQFHKSPPAVFDYVLFSGGDLSK
;
A
#
# COMPACT_ATOMS: atom_id res chain seq x y z
N MET A 1 -2.86 1.76 8.91
CA MET A 1 -3.49 0.71 8.12
C MET A 1 -4.20 -0.22 9.06
N VAL A 2 -5.35 -0.73 8.64
CA VAL A 2 -6.24 -1.54 9.46
C VAL A 2 -6.22 -2.99 8.99
N ARG A 3 -6.52 -3.91 9.90
CA ARG A 3 -6.79 -5.31 9.55
C ARG A 3 -8.22 -5.45 9.03
N HIS A 4 -8.50 -6.55 8.36
CA HIS A 4 -9.87 -6.95 8.07
C HIS A 4 -10.29 -8.07 9.02
N ASP A 5 -11.59 -8.18 9.24
CA ASP A 5 -12.18 -9.33 9.91
C ASP A 5 -12.12 -10.56 8.99
N ASP A 6 -11.61 -11.68 9.50
CA ASP A 6 -11.35 -12.87 8.69
C ASP A 6 -12.63 -13.60 8.23
N VAL A 7 -13.77 -13.31 8.85
CA VAL A 7 -15.07 -13.96 8.56
C VAL A 7 -15.90 -13.12 7.61
N THR A 8 -16.03 -11.82 7.91
CA THR A 8 -16.89 -10.87 7.20
C THR A 8 -16.15 -10.12 6.10
N GLY A 9 -14.82 -9.98 6.23
CA GLY A 9 -14.01 -9.16 5.35
C GLY A 9 -14.16 -7.65 5.58
N GLU A 10 -14.81 -7.21 6.67
CA GLU A 10 -14.94 -5.80 7.00
C GLU A 10 -13.64 -5.20 7.57
N MET A 11 -13.41 -3.90 7.35
CA MET A 11 -12.27 -3.19 7.91
C MET A 11 -12.43 -2.98 9.43
N LEU A 12 -11.51 -3.51 10.22
CA LEU A 12 -11.46 -3.30 11.67
C LEU A 12 -10.57 -2.11 12.00
N GLN A 13 -11.18 -0.96 12.28
CA GLN A 13 -10.46 0.30 12.56
C GLN A 13 -9.64 0.29 13.86
N THR A 14 -9.70 -0.80 14.64
CA THR A 14 -8.90 -1.03 15.84
C THR A 14 -8.47 -2.51 15.95
N PRO A 15 -7.18 -2.82 16.23
CA PRO A 15 -6.05 -1.90 16.25
C PRO A 15 -5.65 -1.44 14.83
N PHE A 16 -4.91 -0.35 14.73
CA PHE A 16 -4.42 0.21 13.47
C PHE A 16 -2.91 0.49 13.54
N TYR A 17 -2.28 0.64 12.38
CA TYR A 17 -0.86 1.02 12.26
C TYR A 17 -0.60 2.39 12.90
N THR A 18 0.27 2.45 13.92
CA THR A 18 0.54 3.66 14.71
C THR A 18 1.94 4.25 14.52
N ALA A 19 2.86 3.55 13.85
CA ALA A 19 4.18 4.12 13.58
C ALA A 19 4.08 5.36 12.68
N ALA A 20 5.03 6.29 12.84
CA ALA A 20 5.03 7.60 12.19
C ALA A 20 5.36 7.58 10.69
N SER A 21 5.86 6.46 10.18
CA SER A 21 6.27 6.32 8.80
C SER A 21 6.35 4.86 8.38
N LEU A 22 6.39 4.64 7.06
CA LEU A 22 6.75 3.35 6.48
C LEU A 22 7.53 3.52 5.19
N ASN A 23 8.17 2.43 4.74
CA ASN A 23 8.82 2.39 3.44
C ASN A 23 7.91 1.74 2.40
N VAL A 24 7.80 2.39 1.24
CA VAL A 24 7.31 1.75 0.02
C VAL A 24 8.49 1.49 -0.90
N CYS A 25 8.49 0.32 -1.50
CA CYS A 25 9.63 -0.24 -2.21
C CYS A 25 9.16 -0.79 -3.54
N TRP A 26 9.92 -0.57 -4.61
CA TRP A 26 9.56 -1.08 -5.93
C TRP A 26 10.79 -1.44 -6.75
N GLU A 27 10.61 -2.46 -7.58
CA GLU A 27 11.64 -3.06 -8.41
C GLU A 27 12.27 -2.03 -9.38
N ILE A 28 13.59 -2.11 -9.55
CA ILE A 28 14.32 -1.44 -10.62
C ILE A 28 14.70 -2.48 -11.65
N THR A 29 14.02 -2.46 -12.79
CA THR A 29 14.45 -3.18 -14.00
C THR A 29 15.43 -2.33 -14.80
N THR A 30 15.16 -1.03 -14.94
CA THR A 30 16.12 -0.02 -15.39
C THR A 30 15.93 1.29 -14.61
N PRO A 31 16.96 2.16 -14.50
CA PRO A 31 16.89 3.36 -13.66
C PRO A 31 15.82 4.39 -14.09
N THR A 32 15.23 4.25 -15.27
CA THR A 32 14.21 5.16 -15.82
C THR A 32 12.79 4.60 -15.79
N GLU A 33 12.59 3.33 -15.42
CA GLU A 33 11.39 2.61 -15.86
C GLU A 33 10.15 2.77 -14.98
N THR A 34 10.24 3.19 -13.72
CA THR A 34 9.04 3.23 -12.89
C THR A 34 8.99 4.38 -11.90
N ALA A 35 7.96 5.20 -12.05
CA ALA A 35 7.48 6.13 -11.04
C ALA A 35 6.34 5.47 -10.24
N LEU A 36 6.03 6.01 -9.06
CA LEU A 36 5.02 5.45 -8.19
C LEU A 36 4.09 6.54 -7.69
N GLU A 37 2.78 6.34 -7.89
CA GLU A 37 1.75 7.10 -7.19
C GLU A 37 1.27 6.32 -5.97
N VAL A 38 1.19 7.01 -4.83
CA VAL A 38 0.68 6.49 -3.57
C VAL A 38 -0.56 7.27 -3.19
N SER A 39 -1.65 6.56 -2.89
CA SER A 39 -2.82 7.11 -2.22
C SER A 39 -2.95 6.53 -0.82
N ILE A 40 -3.06 7.40 0.18
CA ILE A 40 -3.21 7.07 1.59
C ILE A 40 -4.67 7.34 1.95
N PHE A 41 -5.42 6.28 2.22
CA PHE A 41 -6.80 6.39 2.68
C PHE A 41 -6.78 6.40 4.21
N TYR A 42 -7.42 7.40 4.82
CA TYR A 42 -7.44 7.55 6.26
C TYR A 42 -8.77 8.15 6.73
N LYS A 43 -9.08 7.93 8.01
CA LYS A 43 -10.17 8.59 8.72
C LYS A 43 -9.57 9.60 9.67
N ASP A 44 -9.95 10.87 9.56
CA ASP A 44 -9.42 11.90 10.43
C ASP A 44 -9.99 11.83 11.86
N VAL A 45 -9.40 12.59 12.78
CA VAL A 45 -9.88 12.70 14.18
C VAL A 45 -11.34 13.13 14.32
N SER A 46 -11.92 13.79 13.30
CA SER A 46 -13.33 14.21 13.28
C SER A 46 -14.26 13.14 12.70
N GLY A 47 -13.70 12.01 12.23
CA GLY A 47 -14.42 10.88 11.68
C GLY A 47 -14.63 10.92 10.16
N ASN A 48 -14.04 11.89 9.45
CA ASN A 48 -14.19 12.02 8.00
C ASN A 48 -13.21 11.13 7.26
N TYR A 49 -13.66 10.48 6.19
CA TYR A 49 -12.80 9.72 5.29
C TYR A 49 -12.11 10.65 4.29
N LYS A 50 -10.79 10.54 4.20
CA LYS A 50 -9.92 11.39 3.39
C LYS A 50 -8.89 10.56 2.62
N ILE A 51 -8.37 11.17 1.56
CA ILE A 51 -7.30 10.61 0.73
C ILE A 51 -6.18 11.64 0.65
N ALA A 52 -4.96 11.26 1.01
CA ALA A 52 -3.75 12.01 0.70
C ALA A 52 -3.00 11.31 -0.45
N ARG A 53 -2.35 12.07 -1.34
CA ARG A 53 -1.65 11.51 -2.50
C ARG A 53 -0.23 12.05 -2.61
N GLY A 54 0.69 11.18 -3.03
CA GLY A 54 2.07 11.54 -3.34
C GLY A 54 2.54 10.77 -4.57
N ALA A 55 3.36 11.41 -5.40
CA ALA A 55 3.88 10.80 -6.61
C ALA A 55 5.41 10.94 -6.64
N TYR A 56 6.11 9.83 -6.91
CA TYR A 56 7.55 9.71 -6.72
C TYR A 56 8.24 9.15 -7.94
N ASP A 57 9.38 9.72 -8.31
CA ASP A 57 10.11 9.28 -9.49
C ASP A 57 11.62 9.49 -9.33
N ALA A 58 12.40 8.42 -9.53
CA ALA A 58 13.86 8.50 -9.47
C ALA A 58 14.46 9.20 -10.70
N TYR A 59 13.72 9.31 -11.81
CA TYR A 59 14.21 9.89 -13.04
C TYR A 59 14.04 11.41 -13.08
N ALA A 60 15.14 12.14 -12.87
CA ALA A 60 15.15 13.60 -12.70
C ALA A 60 14.50 14.38 -13.85
N VAL A 61 14.63 13.91 -15.10
CA VAL A 61 14.05 14.57 -16.27
C VAL A 61 12.52 14.56 -16.23
N ARG A 62 11.90 13.47 -15.76
CA ARG A 62 10.44 13.41 -15.58
C ARG A 62 9.97 14.20 -14.37
N ARG A 63 10.75 14.25 -13.28
CA ARG A 63 10.43 15.11 -12.13
C ARG A 63 10.26 16.57 -12.53
N GLY A 64 11.21 17.09 -13.33
CA GLY A 64 11.18 18.48 -13.80
C GLY A 64 9.98 18.84 -14.67
N SER A 65 9.34 17.86 -15.31
CA SER A 65 8.18 18.07 -16.20
C SER A 65 6.83 17.68 -15.59
N ASN A 66 6.79 16.80 -14.60
CA ASN A 66 5.55 16.23 -14.06
C ASN A 66 5.39 16.43 -12.54
N SER A 67 6.22 17.27 -11.91
CA SER A 67 6.14 17.60 -10.48
C SER A 67 6.19 16.39 -9.52
N PHE A 68 6.83 15.29 -9.95
CA PHE A 68 7.11 14.16 -9.07
C PHE A 68 8.13 14.55 -7.99
N ALA A 69 7.91 14.06 -6.78
CA ALA A 69 8.91 14.14 -5.72
C ALA A 69 10.04 13.12 -5.94
N ASP A 70 11.20 13.40 -5.36
CA ASP A 70 12.33 12.46 -5.43
C ASP A 70 12.12 11.25 -4.51
N VAL A 71 12.80 10.17 -4.88
CA VAL A 71 12.90 8.94 -4.10
C VAL A 71 13.97 9.09 -3.03
N ASP A 72 13.95 8.23 -2.01
CA ASP A 72 14.99 8.27 -0.99
C ASP A 72 16.26 7.56 -1.46
N ALA A 73 17.40 7.96 -0.91
CA ALA A 73 18.66 7.27 -1.13
C ALA A 73 18.65 5.85 -0.54
N GLY A 74 19.49 4.98 -1.13
CA GLY A 74 19.65 3.57 -0.75
C GLY A 74 18.65 2.63 -1.42
N THR A 75 18.67 1.37 -0.99
CA THR A 75 17.77 0.32 -1.47
C THR A 75 16.77 -0.09 -0.39
N CYS A 76 15.66 -0.68 -0.82
CA CYS A 76 14.74 -1.36 0.09
C CYS A 76 14.66 -2.84 -0.27
N ALA A 77 15.20 -3.67 0.63
CA ALA A 77 15.34 -5.11 0.42
C ALA A 77 15.89 -5.40 -0.99
N ASP A 78 15.30 -6.36 -1.70
CA ASP A 78 15.71 -6.80 -3.03
C ASP A 78 15.06 -5.99 -4.17
N LEU A 79 14.26 -4.96 -3.87
CA LEU A 79 13.50 -4.20 -4.87
C LEU A 79 14.28 -2.99 -5.40
N GLY A 80 15.26 -2.48 -4.67
CA GLY A 80 16.18 -1.45 -5.18
C GLY A 80 15.71 0.01 -5.03
N ARG A 81 14.44 0.38 -5.26
CA ARG A 81 13.93 1.73 -4.90
C ARG A 81 13.21 1.74 -3.57
N LYS A 82 13.20 2.92 -2.94
CA LYS A 82 12.54 3.19 -1.67
C LYS A 82 11.98 4.61 -1.64
N LYS A 83 10.80 4.75 -1.04
CA LYS A 83 10.31 6.02 -0.49
C LYS A 83 9.78 5.81 0.92
N THR A 84 10.29 6.58 1.85
CA THR A 84 9.76 6.70 3.21
C THR A 84 8.58 7.66 3.15
N LEU A 85 7.40 7.16 3.48
CA LEU A 85 6.21 7.97 3.67
C LEU A 85 6.17 8.38 5.14
N VAL A 86 6.40 9.66 5.40
CA VAL A 86 6.25 10.25 6.74
C VAL A 86 4.85 10.85 6.82
N TRP A 87 4.05 10.44 7.80
CA TRP A 87 2.63 10.85 7.85
C TRP A 87 2.44 12.35 8.02
N ALA A 88 3.35 13.00 8.75
CA ALA A 88 3.34 14.45 8.94
C ALA A 88 3.47 15.23 7.61
N ASP A 89 4.15 14.69 6.59
CA ASP A 89 4.27 15.32 5.27
C ASP A 89 2.90 15.41 4.55
N PHE A 90 1.94 14.60 4.99
CA PHE A 90 0.56 14.59 4.50
C PHE A 90 -0.44 15.19 5.48
N ASN A 91 0.02 15.79 6.58
CA ASN A 91 -0.80 16.23 7.72
C ASN A 91 -1.65 15.09 8.32
N ILE A 92 -1.07 13.89 8.43
CA ILE A 92 -1.70 12.71 9.05
C ILE A 92 -0.95 12.38 10.36
N TYR A 93 -1.67 12.21 11.46
CA TYR A 93 -1.10 11.99 12.80
C TYR A 93 -1.73 10.76 13.48
N PRO A 94 -1.21 9.54 13.25
CA PRO A 94 -1.80 8.30 13.76
C PRO A 94 -1.39 7.94 15.20
N ASN A 95 -1.13 8.92 16.07
CA ASN A 95 -0.70 8.68 17.44
C ASN A 95 -1.86 8.88 18.45
N PRO A 96 -2.37 7.81 19.12
CA PRO A 96 -3.52 7.89 20.01
C PRO A 96 -3.32 8.88 21.19
N PRO A 97 -4.41 9.37 21.82
CA PRO A 97 -5.79 8.88 21.75
C PRO A 97 -6.71 9.55 20.72
N THR A 98 -6.37 10.75 20.24
CA THR A 98 -7.09 11.43 19.15
C THR A 98 -6.20 11.41 17.91
N SER A 99 -6.34 10.35 17.13
CA SER A 99 -5.44 10.06 16.03
C SER A 99 -6.18 9.80 14.74
N ASP A 100 -5.56 10.20 13.64
CA ASP A 100 -6.00 9.76 12.33
C ASP A 100 -5.82 8.24 12.19
N ILE A 101 -6.82 7.56 11.65
CA ILE A 101 -6.76 6.12 11.43
C ILE A 101 -6.41 5.90 9.97
N ILE A 102 -5.15 5.54 9.70
CA ILE A 102 -4.75 5.11 8.36
C ILE A 102 -5.48 3.79 8.06
N LEU A 103 -6.25 3.73 6.98
CA LEU A 103 -7.04 2.57 6.60
C LEU A 103 -6.22 1.64 5.71
N PHE A 104 -5.83 2.10 4.53
CA PHE A 104 -5.03 1.32 3.59
C PHE A 104 -4.23 2.23 2.67
N LEU A 105 -3.22 1.65 2.01
CA LEU A 105 -2.47 2.28 0.94
C LEU A 105 -2.89 1.70 -0.39
N ARG A 106 -2.92 2.55 -1.41
CA ARG A 106 -3.00 2.12 -2.81
C ARG A 106 -1.74 2.57 -3.53
N LEU A 107 -1.07 1.61 -4.15
CA LEU A 107 0.19 1.80 -4.86
C LEU A 107 -0.06 1.58 -6.35
N LYS A 108 0.20 2.62 -7.14
CA LYS A 108 0.01 2.59 -8.59
C LYS A 108 1.34 2.83 -9.29
N PRO A 109 1.97 1.79 -9.87
CA PRO A 109 3.15 2.00 -10.68
C PRO A 109 2.77 2.76 -11.95
N LEU A 110 3.69 3.62 -12.37
CA LEU A 110 3.58 4.44 -13.57
C LEU A 110 4.79 4.18 -14.46
N TYR A 111 4.59 4.21 -15.77
CA TYR A 111 5.61 3.99 -16.80
C TYR A 111 6.19 2.56 -16.88
N ASN A 112 5.62 1.59 -16.17
CA ASN A 112 6.02 0.18 -16.20
C ASN A 112 5.35 -0.62 -17.35
N ILE A 113 5.16 0.00 -18.52
CA ILE A 113 4.30 -0.53 -19.60
C ILE A 113 4.81 -1.88 -20.13
N ASN A 114 6.13 -2.05 -20.21
CA ASN A 114 6.73 -3.23 -20.82
C ASN A 114 7.06 -4.35 -19.83
N ASN A 115 7.10 -4.04 -18.53
CA ASN A 115 7.57 -4.95 -17.50
C ASN A 115 6.67 -4.85 -16.26
N PRO A 116 6.00 -5.94 -15.85
CA PRO A 116 5.44 -6.03 -14.52
C PRO A 116 6.55 -5.81 -13.49
N ILE A 117 6.29 -4.97 -12.47
CA ILE A 117 7.25 -4.70 -11.41
C ILE A 117 6.73 -5.18 -10.07
N LYS A 118 7.63 -5.67 -9.21
CA LYS A 118 7.30 -6.00 -7.83
C LYS A 118 7.25 -4.73 -6.98
N ILE A 119 6.29 -4.69 -6.06
CA ILE A 119 6.13 -3.62 -5.07
C ILE A 119 6.01 -4.26 -3.69
N GLY A 120 6.63 -3.63 -2.70
CA GLY A 120 6.59 -4.05 -1.30
C GLY A 120 6.38 -2.85 -0.37
N VAL A 121 5.85 -3.14 0.82
CA VAL A 121 5.69 -2.18 1.90
C VAL A 121 6.38 -2.74 3.13
N VAL A 122 7.19 -1.93 3.79
CA VAL A 122 7.90 -2.30 5.02
C VAL A 122 7.54 -1.29 6.09
N GLY A 123 6.86 -1.76 7.15
CA GLY A 123 6.55 -0.93 8.29
C GLY A 123 7.80 -0.61 9.13
N LEU A 124 7.88 0.62 9.64
CA LEU A 124 8.96 1.08 10.50
C LEU A 124 8.45 1.23 11.95
N GLY A 125 9.33 1.23 12.95
CA GLY A 125 8.94 1.60 14.33
C GLY A 125 8.57 0.46 15.30
N GLY A 126 9.19 -0.72 15.17
CA GLY A 126 9.04 -1.81 16.16
C GLY A 126 7.61 -2.36 16.24
N SER A 127 7.03 -2.43 17.44
CA SER A 127 5.66 -2.96 17.66
C SER A 127 4.57 -2.14 16.94
N GLY A 128 4.74 -0.82 16.79
CA GLY A 128 3.84 0.02 16.00
C GLY A 128 4.06 -0.08 14.49
N GLY A 129 5.13 -0.76 14.07
CA GLY A 129 5.54 -0.96 12.69
C GLY A 129 5.05 -2.27 12.06
N THR A 130 4.35 -3.12 12.81
CA THR A 130 3.78 -4.34 12.25
C THR A 130 2.64 -4.00 11.30
N LEU A 131 2.78 -4.39 10.04
CA LEU A 131 1.72 -4.23 9.05
C LEU A 131 0.59 -5.24 9.33
N PRO A 132 -0.69 -4.82 9.26
CA PRO A 132 -1.81 -5.75 9.38
C PRO A 132 -1.82 -6.74 8.20
N SER A 133 -2.31 -7.96 8.45
CA SER A 133 -2.47 -8.95 7.38
C SER A 133 -3.30 -8.39 6.23
N GLN A 134 -2.90 -8.71 5.00
CA GLN A 134 -3.58 -8.29 3.77
C GLN A 134 -4.34 -9.46 3.11
N GLY A 135 -4.46 -10.59 3.80
CA GLY A 135 -5.17 -11.77 3.33
C GLY A 135 -4.94 -12.98 4.20
N ALA A 136 -5.44 -14.13 3.74
CA ALA A 136 -5.24 -15.43 4.37
C ALA A 136 -4.57 -16.39 3.39
N CYS A 137 -3.73 -17.29 3.90
CA CYS A 137 -3.21 -18.40 3.13
C CYS A 137 -3.68 -19.71 3.75
N PHE A 138 -4.27 -20.56 2.93
CA PHE A 138 -4.73 -21.89 3.29
C PHE A 138 -3.73 -22.91 2.77
N GLU A 139 -3.29 -23.82 3.64
CA GLU A 139 -2.36 -24.88 3.30
C GLU A 139 -3.02 -26.24 3.55
N SER A 140 -2.98 -27.12 2.55
CA SER A 140 -3.45 -28.50 2.64
C SER A 140 -2.30 -29.44 2.32
N THR A 141 -2.00 -30.33 3.26
CA THR A 141 -0.95 -31.33 3.11
C THR A 141 -1.60 -32.71 3.12
N ALA A 142 -1.34 -33.51 2.08
CA ALA A 142 -1.81 -34.88 1.95
C ALA A 142 -0.61 -35.83 1.87
N THR A 143 -0.58 -36.83 2.75
CA THR A 143 0.43 -37.89 2.74
C THR A 143 -0.24 -39.20 2.37
N LEU A 144 0.24 -39.84 1.30
CA LEU A 144 -0.21 -41.16 0.90
C LEU A 144 0.59 -42.19 1.71
N THR A 145 -0.07 -42.87 2.65
CA THR A 145 0.58 -43.83 3.57
C THR A 145 1.18 -45.04 2.85
N THR A 146 0.62 -45.43 1.69
CA THR A 146 1.09 -46.58 0.90
C THR A 146 2.37 -46.31 0.11
N SER A 147 2.63 -45.07 -0.29
CA SER A 147 3.84 -44.70 -1.05
C SER A 147 4.78 -43.77 -0.28
N GLY A 148 4.38 -43.28 0.90
CA GLY A 148 5.11 -42.29 1.68
C GLY A 148 5.13 -40.89 1.07
N ILE A 149 4.49 -40.67 -0.09
CA ILE A 149 4.53 -39.40 -0.81
C ILE A 149 3.69 -38.37 -0.06
N THR A 150 4.31 -37.24 0.28
CA THR A 150 3.62 -36.07 0.84
C THR A 150 3.53 -34.97 -0.22
N ARG A 151 2.32 -34.45 -0.45
CA ARG A 151 2.06 -33.28 -1.31
C ARG A 151 1.48 -32.15 -0.49
N ARG A 152 1.91 -30.93 -0.81
CA ARG A 152 1.46 -29.71 -0.16
C ARG A 152 0.93 -28.73 -1.18
N VAL A 153 -0.27 -28.21 -0.95
CA VAL A 153 -0.90 -27.16 -1.76
C VAL A 153 -1.14 -25.96 -0.86
N ARG A 154 -0.74 -24.77 -1.32
CA ARG A 154 -0.98 -23.51 -0.61
C ARG A 154 -1.71 -22.54 -1.54
N GLN A 155 -2.82 -22.00 -1.07
CA GLN A 155 -3.58 -20.95 -1.76
C GLN A 155 -3.62 -19.72 -0.88
N CYS A 156 -3.26 -18.56 -1.41
CA CYS A 156 -3.40 -17.29 -0.71
C CYS A 156 -4.50 -16.46 -1.35
N GLN A 157 -5.36 -15.89 -0.51
CA GLN A 157 -6.48 -15.03 -0.88
C GLN A 157 -6.32 -13.68 -0.20
N PHE A 158 -6.25 -12.62 -0.99
CA PHE A 158 -6.21 -11.24 -0.49
C PHE A 158 -7.60 -10.77 -0.05
N HIS A 159 -7.66 -9.80 0.87
CA HIS A 159 -8.91 -9.12 1.18
C HIS A 159 -9.46 -8.39 -0.04
N LYS A 160 -10.78 -8.21 -0.10
CA LYS A 160 -11.43 -7.49 -1.21
C LYS A 160 -10.96 -6.05 -1.21
N SER A 161 -10.44 -5.59 -2.35
CA SER A 161 -10.12 -4.18 -2.58
C SER A 161 -11.20 -3.53 -3.46
N PRO A 162 -11.53 -2.23 -3.24
CA PRO A 162 -12.39 -1.50 -4.15
C PRO A 162 -11.85 -1.54 -5.60
N PRO A 163 -12.72 -1.76 -6.61
CA PRO A 163 -12.32 -1.69 -8.00
C PRO A 163 -11.66 -0.35 -8.36
N ALA A 164 -10.66 -0.37 -9.25
CA ALA A 164 -9.89 0.81 -9.67
C ALA A 164 -10.74 1.93 -10.28
N VAL A 165 -11.92 1.60 -10.82
CA VAL A 165 -12.87 2.60 -11.36
C VAL A 165 -13.32 3.61 -10.30
N PHE A 166 -13.27 3.24 -9.01
CA PHE A 166 -13.65 4.13 -7.90
C PHE A 166 -12.52 5.05 -7.41
N ASP A 167 -11.33 5.02 -8.00
CA ASP A 167 -10.24 5.94 -7.63
C ASP A 167 -10.38 7.34 -8.28
N TYR A 168 -11.16 7.40 -9.36
CA TYR A 168 -11.34 8.57 -10.22
C TYR A 168 -12.83 8.83 -10.43
N VAL A 169 -13.59 9.02 -9.34
CA VAL A 169 -15.00 9.36 -9.49
C VAL A 169 -15.14 10.87 -9.52
N LEU A 170 -15.23 11.43 -10.73
CA LEU A 170 -15.99 12.66 -10.94
C LEU A 170 -17.45 12.22 -11.09
N PHE A 171 -18.19 12.13 -9.99
CA PHE A 171 -19.64 11.97 -10.03
C PHE A 171 -20.27 13.33 -9.74
N SER A 172 -20.62 14.10 -10.78
CA SER A 172 -21.55 15.20 -10.58
C SER A 172 -22.97 14.64 -10.75
N GLY A 173 -23.72 14.58 -9.66
CA GLY A 173 -25.17 14.31 -9.71
C GLY A 173 -26.00 15.48 -10.26
N GLY A 174 -25.36 16.41 -10.97
CA GLY A 174 -25.90 17.67 -11.50
C GLY A 174 -24.88 18.37 -12.40
N ASP A 175 -25.30 19.45 -13.05
CA ASP A 175 -24.46 20.18 -14.01
C ASP A 175 -23.18 20.74 -13.35
N LEU A 176 -22.04 20.45 -13.96
CA LEU A 176 -20.77 21.11 -13.66
C LEU A 176 -20.77 22.49 -14.32
N SER A 177 -21.14 23.53 -13.57
CA SER A 177 -20.84 24.90 -14.01
C SER A 177 -19.35 25.17 -13.86
N LYS A 178 -18.71 25.56 -14.96
CA LYS A 178 -17.30 25.93 -15.05
C LYS A 178 -16.96 27.15 -14.19
#